data_AF-A0A0J1FEG9-F1
#
_entry.id   AF-A0A0J1FEG9-F1
#
_cell.length_a   1.000
_cell.length_b   1.000
_cell.length_c   1.000
_cell.angle_alpha   90.00
_cell.angle_beta   90.00
_cell.angle_gamma   90.00
#
_symmetry.space_group_name_H-M   'P 1'
#
loop_
_entity.id
_entity.type
_entity.pdbx_description
1 polymer ?
#
loop_
_entity_poly.entity_id
_entity_poly.type
_entity_poly.pdbx_seq_one_letter_code
_entity_poly.pdbx_strand_id
1 'polypeptide(L)'
;MNKLTERLLEAGYTKDSHPDYVEWSSWNDFEYTREFLISTVWEAPCGLLKQGINSYNHGSSMGVDYCPENDNPRYGCPYFDEKPCQYRHTTVNLWGWNCTLHQTDKSYNYEQSIEKLWDEWDRIKNAAFLELTIKSGFCENMVWDRRKRKYVPRFIVENCINRDCKNGVCAITKQPRNLERVNIFYDVLRERHYRKGLIEHTERSVTKGVKTFEKSIARTDAEIWIKENENKEKFKPGLTPIDRKELYFSEHHGDTGYGEYDFCKFSVTPLNIRIEKRESRDMLKDLQDTQEGIEVRHDSDLRKVAAKVKSDRRRKAREERARPENVLKKLLRITEQETIDKTKEMLSEALEDYEEIAERVGLSTRLIKKIAELPEMKKIEQPSLFE
;
A
#
# COMPACT_ATOMS: atom_id res chain seq x y z
N MET A 1 4.85 -20.64 -31.12
CA MET A 1 5.14 -19.89 -32.33
C MET A 1 3.84 -19.27 -32.80
N ASN A 2 3.82 -17.95 -32.96
CA ASN A 2 2.64 -17.23 -33.40
C ASN A 2 2.50 -17.24 -34.94
N LYS A 3 1.29 -16.97 -35.45
CA LYS A 3 1.00 -17.02 -36.90
C LYS A 3 1.72 -15.94 -37.70
N LEU A 4 2.03 -14.80 -37.09
CA LEU A 4 2.86 -13.77 -37.72
C LEU A 4 4.27 -14.31 -38.01
N THR A 5 4.85 -15.02 -37.04
CA THR A 5 6.18 -15.61 -37.13
C THR A 5 6.23 -16.68 -38.20
N GLU A 6 5.26 -17.59 -38.22
CA GLU A 6 5.12 -18.59 -39.29
C GLU A 6 5.12 -17.93 -40.67
N ARG A 7 4.26 -16.93 -40.90
CA ARG A 7 4.16 -16.22 -42.18
C ARG A 7 5.44 -15.51 -42.58
N LEU A 8 6.13 -14.86 -41.65
CA LEU A 8 7.36 -14.12 -41.94
C LEU A 8 8.52 -15.07 -42.26
N LEU A 9 8.64 -16.18 -41.52
CA LEU A 9 9.65 -17.19 -41.79
C LEU A 9 9.40 -17.88 -43.15
N GLU A 10 8.15 -18.20 -43.48
CA GLU A 10 7.76 -18.74 -44.79
C GLU A 10 8.07 -17.77 -45.94
N ALA A 11 7.94 -16.46 -45.70
CA ALA A 11 8.32 -15.41 -46.65
C ALA A 11 9.85 -15.19 -46.74
N GLY A 12 10.65 -15.91 -45.95
CA GLY A 12 12.11 -15.85 -45.98
C GLY A 12 12.73 -14.75 -45.10
N TYR A 13 11.95 -14.11 -44.22
CA TYR A 13 12.48 -13.17 -43.25
C TYR A 13 13.22 -13.89 -42.13
N THR A 14 14.21 -13.22 -41.56
CA THR A 14 15.01 -13.72 -40.43
C THR A 14 14.98 -12.73 -39.29
N LYS A 15 15.43 -13.16 -38.09
CA LYS A 15 15.57 -12.30 -36.92
C LYS A 15 16.33 -11.00 -37.20
N ASP A 16 17.33 -11.04 -38.09
CA ASP A 16 18.20 -9.90 -38.38
C ASP A 16 17.76 -9.14 -39.65
N SER A 17 16.81 -9.69 -40.40
CA SER A 17 16.31 -9.14 -41.66
C SER A 17 14.80 -9.36 -41.74
N HIS A 18 14.05 -8.41 -41.20
CA HIS A 18 12.59 -8.40 -41.16
C HIS A 18 12.04 -7.01 -41.51
N PRO A 19 10.74 -6.89 -41.82
CA PRO A 19 10.11 -5.58 -42.07
C PRO A 19 10.13 -4.67 -40.84
N ASP A 20 10.09 -3.35 -41.06
CA ASP A 20 10.14 -2.33 -40.00
C ASP A 20 8.90 -2.31 -39.09
N TYR A 21 7.81 -2.96 -39.50
CA TYR A 21 6.56 -3.02 -38.73
C TYR A 21 6.54 -4.16 -37.70
N VAL A 22 7.61 -4.95 -37.61
CA VAL A 22 7.77 -6.02 -36.61
C VAL A 22 9.12 -5.91 -35.90
N GLU A 23 9.20 -6.52 -34.72
CA GLU A 23 10.43 -6.68 -33.95
C GLU A 23 10.56 -8.12 -33.45
N TRP A 24 11.80 -8.56 -33.25
CA TRP A 24 12.08 -9.88 -32.68
C TRP A 24 11.98 -9.83 -31.16
N SER A 25 11.03 -10.55 -30.58
CA SER A 25 10.76 -10.50 -29.15
C SER A 25 11.61 -11.46 -28.33
N SER A 26 11.63 -11.26 -27.00
CA SER A 26 12.31 -12.15 -26.06
C SER A 26 11.73 -13.56 -26.00
N TRP A 27 10.54 -13.77 -26.59
CA TRP A 27 9.85 -15.06 -26.64
C TRP A 27 10.23 -15.90 -27.86
N ASN A 28 11.25 -15.46 -28.62
CA ASN A 28 11.72 -16.08 -29.87
C ASN A 28 10.66 -16.13 -30.97
N ASP A 29 9.77 -15.14 -31.01
CA ASP A 29 8.76 -14.94 -32.03
C ASP A 29 8.82 -13.47 -32.51
N PHE A 30 8.28 -13.19 -33.71
CA PHE A 30 8.04 -11.83 -34.18
C PHE A 30 6.81 -11.23 -33.50
N GLU A 31 6.91 -9.97 -33.09
CA GLU A 31 5.80 -9.16 -32.56
C GLU A 31 5.63 -7.90 -33.40
N TYR A 32 4.40 -7.40 -33.53
CA TYR A 32 4.19 -6.13 -34.21
C TYR A 32 4.74 -4.97 -33.38
N THR A 33 5.34 -3.98 -34.04
CA THR A 33 5.71 -2.74 -33.34
C THR A 33 4.46 -2.02 -32.82
N ARG A 34 4.62 -1.30 -31.71
CA ARG A 34 3.51 -0.53 -31.12
C ARG A 34 2.95 0.49 -32.10
N GLU A 35 3.80 1.14 -32.87
CA GLU A 35 3.47 2.14 -33.88
C GLU A 35 2.60 1.52 -34.97
N PHE A 36 2.96 0.33 -35.45
CA PHE A 36 2.16 -0.41 -36.40
C PHE A 36 0.79 -0.77 -35.81
N LEU A 37 0.75 -1.34 -34.60
CA LEU A 37 -0.51 -1.72 -33.96
C LEU A 37 -1.45 -0.54 -33.72
N ILE A 38 -0.96 0.68 -33.46
CA ILE A 38 -1.80 1.86 -33.29
C ILE A 38 -2.37 2.36 -34.64
N SER A 39 -1.61 2.17 -35.72
CA SER A 39 -2.00 2.60 -37.08
C SER A 39 -3.04 1.69 -37.77
N THR A 40 -3.18 0.44 -37.32
CA THR A 40 -4.06 -0.56 -37.95
C THR A 40 -5.54 -0.38 -37.63
N VAL A 41 -6.41 -0.99 -38.42
CA VAL A 41 -7.86 -1.05 -38.17
C VAL A 41 -8.27 -2.50 -37.93
N TRP A 42 -9.11 -2.70 -36.93
CA TRP A 42 -9.59 -4.00 -36.50
C TRP A 42 -11.11 -4.02 -36.53
N GLU A 43 -11.68 -5.16 -36.91
CA GLU A 43 -13.11 -5.34 -37.06
C GLU A 43 -13.61 -6.44 -36.12
N ALA A 44 -14.68 -6.13 -35.39
CA ALA A 44 -15.42 -7.13 -34.62
C ALA A 44 -16.37 -7.91 -35.55
N PRO A 45 -16.76 -9.16 -35.22
CA PRO A 45 -17.65 -9.98 -36.05
C PRO A 45 -19.03 -9.35 -36.34
N CYS A 46 -19.45 -8.37 -35.52
CA CYS A 46 -20.67 -7.60 -35.74
C CYS A 46 -20.49 -6.36 -36.64
N GLY A 47 -19.30 -6.16 -37.21
CA GLY A 47 -18.98 -5.06 -38.13
C GLY A 47 -18.51 -3.76 -37.47
N LEU A 48 -18.36 -3.72 -36.15
CA LEU A 48 -17.81 -2.54 -35.46
C LEU A 48 -16.29 -2.44 -35.70
N LEU A 49 -15.84 -1.23 -36.01
CA LEU A 49 -14.42 -0.94 -36.22
C LEU A 49 -13.73 -0.48 -34.93
N LYS A 50 -12.43 -0.75 -34.83
CA LYS A 50 -11.54 -0.31 -33.74
C LYS A 50 -10.27 0.25 -34.37
N GLN A 51 -9.90 1.47 -33.97
CA GLN A 51 -8.64 2.07 -34.43
C GLN A 51 -7.50 1.63 -33.53
N GLY A 52 -6.65 0.76 -34.05
CA GLY A 52 -5.49 0.22 -33.39
C GLY A 52 -5.78 -0.65 -32.17
N ILE A 53 -4.76 -1.42 -31.77
CA ILE A 53 -4.79 -2.33 -30.63
C ILE A 53 -3.53 -2.13 -29.77
N ASN A 54 -3.62 -2.46 -28.47
CA ASN A 54 -2.49 -2.41 -27.55
C ASN A 54 -2.01 -3.82 -27.16
N SER A 55 -0.77 -3.91 -26.69
CA SER A 55 -0.13 -5.14 -26.19
C SER A 55 -0.79 -5.72 -24.93
N TYR A 56 -1.72 -5.01 -24.30
CA TYR A 56 -2.52 -5.54 -23.19
C TYR A 56 -3.62 -6.51 -23.62
N ASN A 57 -3.83 -6.71 -24.93
CA ASN A 57 -4.80 -7.67 -25.46
C ASN A 57 -4.20 -9.09 -25.67
N HIS A 58 -3.02 -9.35 -25.11
CA HIS A 58 -2.38 -10.66 -25.11
C HIS A 58 -2.93 -11.50 -23.95
N GLY A 59 -3.46 -12.69 -24.24
CA GLY A 59 -3.78 -13.65 -23.20
C GLY A 59 -3.99 -15.04 -23.74
N SER A 60 -3.73 -16.03 -22.89
CA SER A 60 -3.95 -17.44 -23.20
C SER A 60 -5.13 -17.96 -22.41
N SER A 61 -6.04 -18.68 -23.07
CA SER A 61 -7.17 -19.31 -22.40
C SER A 61 -7.68 -20.47 -23.23
N MET A 62 -7.95 -21.60 -22.58
CA MET A 62 -8.42 -22.84 -23.21
C MET A 62 -7.50 -23.33 -24.34
N GLY A 63 -6.18 -23.14 -24.20
CA GLY A 63 -5.18 -23.56 -25.19
C GLY A 63 -5.12 -22.70 -26.44
N VAL A 64 -5.79 -21.54 -26.46
CA VAL A 64 -5.71 -20.56 -27.54
C VAL A 64 -5.00 -19.32 -27.04
N ASP A 65 -3.96 -18.91 -27.76
CA ASP A 65 -3.24 -17.66 -27.54
C ASP A 65 -3.88 -16.56 -28.37
N TYR A 66 -4.45 -15.57 -27.66
CA TYR A 66 -5.11 -14.41 -28.23
C TYR A 66 -4.11 -13.27 -28.25
N CYS A 67 -3.74 -12.82 -29.44
CA CYS A 67 -2.86 -11.68 -29.64
C CYS A 67 -3.01 -11.11 -31.05
N PRO A 68 -2.57 -9.87 -31.29
CA PRO A 68 -2.55 -9.28 -32.63
C PRO A 68 -1.79 -10.14 -33.65
N GLU A 69 -0.68 -10.76 -33.24
CA GLU A 69 0.18 -11.58 -34.10
C GLU A 69 -0.54 -12.84 -34.62
N ASN A 70 -1.53 -13.33 -33.87
CA ASN A 70 -2.38 -14.46 -34.25
C ASN A 70 -3.67 -14.04 -34.97
N ASP A 71 -3.82 -12.75 -35.28
CA ASP A 71 -5.03 -12.15 -35.85
C ASP A 71 -6.30 -12.52 -35.06
N ASN A 72 -6.20 -12.54 -33.74
CA ASN A 72 -7.32 -12.87 -32.87
C ASN A 72 -7.28 -12.12 -31.52
N PRO A 73 -6.84 -10.84 -31.43
CA PRO A 73 -6.84 -10.13 -30.16
C PRO A 73 -8.25 -10.04 -29.57
N ARG A 74 -8.34 -10.17 -28.24
CA ARG A 74 -9.62 -10.01 -27.55
C ARG A 74 -9.87 -8.57 -27.18
N TYR A 75 -11.15 -8.19 -27.24
CA TYR A 75 -11.60 -6.89 -26.80
C TYR A 75 -12.93 -6.94 -26.06
N GLY A 76 -13.16 -5.93 -25.23
CA GLY A 76 -14.39 -5.77 -24.47
C GLY A 76 -15.52 -5.30 -25.36
N CYS A 77 -16.54 -6.15 -25.53
CA CYS A 77 -17.73 -5.80 -26.31
C CYS A 77 -18.40 -4.55 -25.70
N PRO A 78 -18.54 -3.44 -26.45
CA PRO A 78 -19.09 -2.20 -25.94
C PRO A 78 -20.57 -2.29 -25.53
N TYR A 79 -21.28 -3.37 -25.85
CA TYR A 79 -22.70 -3.50 -25.48
C TYR A 79 -22.95 -4.21 -24.13
N PHE A 80 -21.93 -4.75 -23.44
CA PHE A 80 -21.98 -5.35 -22.08
C PHE A 80 -23.37 -5.82 -21.54
N ASP A 81 -24.06 -6.71 -22.28
CA ASP A 81 -25.35 -7.36 -21.95
C ASP A 81 -26.64 -6.57 -22.29
N GLU A 82 -26.54 -5.35 -22.80
CA GLU A 82 -27.70 -4.59 -23.31
C GLU A 82 -28.35 -5.28 -24.52
N LYS A 83 -27.55 -6.00 -25.29
CA LYS A 83 -27.98 -6.79 -26.44
C LYS A 83 -27.42 -8.20 -26.35
N PRO A 84 -28.24 -9.25 -26.56
CA PRO A 84 -27.72 -10.59 -26.75
C PRO A 84 -26.81 -10.58 -27.98
N CYS A 85 -25.62 -11.17 -27.86
CA CYS A 85 -24.63 -11.21 -28.94
C CYS A 85 -24.13 -12.66 -29.10
N GLN A 86 -24.38 -13.25 -30.27
CA GLN A 86 -23.99 -14.62 -30.60
C GLN A 86 -22.47 -14.79 -30.75
N TYR A 87 -21.74 -13.71 -31.03
CA TYR A 87 -20.29 -13.71 -31.20
C TYR A 87 -19.53 -13.57 -29.88
N ARG A 88 -20.24 -13.40 -28.77
CA ARG A 88 -19.65 -13.22 -27.47
C ARG A 88 -19.24 -14.58 -26.90
N HIS A 89 -17.96 -14.75 -26.58
CA HIS A 89 -17.50 -15.93 -25.86
C HIS A 89 -18.18 -16.01 -24.49
N THR A 90 -18.99 -17.05 -24.27
CA THR A 90 -19.77 -17.28 -23.04
C THR A 90 -18.96 -17.99 -21.96
N THR A 91 -17.89 -18.66 -22.33
CA THR A 91 -17.08 -19.54 -21.46
C THR A 91 -16.18 -18.78 -20.50
N VAL A 92 -16.03 -17.47 -20.68
CA VAL A 92 -15.09 -16.69 -19.89
C VAL A 92 -15.82 -15.50 -19.27
N ASN A 93 -16.21 -15.64 -17.99
CA ASN A 93 -16.66 -14.55 -17.12
C ASN A 93 -15.53 -13.52 -16.83
N LEU A 94 -14.51 -13.42 -17.69
CA LEU A 94 -13.46 -12.42 -17.60
C LEU A 94 -14.02 -11.10 -18.12
N TRP A 95 -14.07 -10.15 -17.21
CA TRP A 95 -14.70 -8.85 -17.38
C TRP A 95 -14.07 -8.10 -18.57
N GLY A 96 -14.75 -8.12 -19.72
CA GLY A 96 -14.38 -7.32 -20.88
C GLY A 96 -13.44 -8.00 -21.88
N TRP A 97 -13.40 -9.33 -21.97
CA TRP A 97 -12.53 -10.09 -22.90
C TRP A 97 -13.35 -11.04 -23.80
N ASN A 98 -14.42 -10.50 -24.39
CA ASN A 98 -15.52 -11.34 -24.84
C ASN A 98 -15.70 -11.38 -26.36
N CYS A 99 -14.98 -10.54 -27.12
CA CYS A 99 -15.06 -10.49 -28.58
C CYS A 99 -13.67 -10.63 -29.18
N THR A 100 -13.53 -11.46 -30.20
CA THR A 100 -12.29 -11.60 -30.99
C THR A 100 -12.37 -10.65 -32.17
N LEU A 101 -11.36 -9.80 -32.35
CA LEU A 101 -11.26 -8.90 -33.49
C LEU A 101 -10.28 -9.45 -34.52
N HIS A 102 -10.46 -9.03 -35.76
CA HIS A 102 -9.56 -9.36 -36.88
C HIS A 102 -9.09 -8.09 -37.57
N GLN A 103 -7.84 -8.07 -38.04
CA GLN A 103 -7.32 -6.95 -38.80
C GLN A 103 -8.11 -6.82 -40.12
N THR A 104 -8.39 -5.59 -40.54
CA THR A 104 -9.19 -5.31 -41.74
C THR A 104 -8.55 -4.21 -42.58
N ASP A 105 -8.72 -4.29 -43.90
CA ASP A 105 -8.28 -3.25 -44.85
C ASP A 105 -9.29 -2.11 -44.97
N LYS A 106 -10.43 -2.19 -44.28
CA LYS A 106 -11.43 -1.12 -44.24
C LYS A 106 -10.85 0.14 -43.62
N SER A 107 -11.11 1.28 -44.24
CA SER A 107 -10.81 2.58 -43.65
C SER A 107 -11.62 2.76 -42.35
N TYR A 108 -10.97 3.30 -41.32
CA TYR A 108 -11.62 3.57 -40.05
C TYR A 108 -12.79 4.56 -40.21
N ASN A 109 -13.94 4.21 -39.64
CA ASN A 109 -15.11 5.07 -39.56
C ASN A 109 -15.56 5.20 -38.09
N TYR A 110 -15.38 6.39 -37.51
CA TYR A 110 -15.77 6.68 -36.13
C TYR A 110 -17.27 6.45 -35.88
N GLU A 111 -18.14 6.74 -36.84
CA GLU A 111 -19.58 6.59 -36.66
C GLU A 111 -20.03 5.14 -36.46
N GLN A 112 -19.20 4.19 -36.92
CA GLN A 112 -19.38 2.74 -36.83
C GLN A 112 -18.32 2.08 -35.95
N SER A 113 -17.72 2.83 -35.02
CA SER A 113 -16.61 2.35 -34.21
C SER A 113 -17.00 1.97 -32.79
N ILE A 114 -16.12 1.21 -32.14
CA ILE A 114 -16.19 0.92 -30.70
C ILE A 114 -15.92 2.18 -29.90
N GLU A 115 -15.01 3.05 -30.35
CA GLU A 115 -14.66 4.30 -29.65
C GLU A 115 -15.86 5.22 -29.48
N LYS A 116 -16.69 5.41 -30.53
CA LYS A 116 -17.90 6.23 -30.43
C LYS A 116 -18.86 5.75 -29.35
N LEU A 117 -19.03 4.43 -29.24
CA LEU A 117 -19.89 3.84 -28.21
C LEU A 117 -19.32 4.10 -26.82
N TRP A 118 -18.01 3.97 -26.64
CA TRP A 118 -17.35 4.27 -25.37
C TRP A 118 -17.38 5.76 -25.02
N ASP A 119 -17.22 6.65 -25.99
CA ASP A 119 -17.33 8.10 -25.78
C ASP A 119 -18.75 8.50 -25.38
N GLU A 120 -19.77 7.89 -26.00
CA GLU A 120 -21.15 8.07 -25.58
C GLU A 120 -21.38 7.59 -24.15
N TRP A 121 -20.77 6.45 -23.80
CA TRP A 121 -20.85 5.89 -22.45
C TRP A 121 -20.22 6.79 -21.41
N ASP A 122 -19.01 7.28 -21.69
CA ASP A 122 -18.33 8.21 -20.80
C ASP A 122 -19.08 9.54 -20.71
N ARG A 123 -19.69 10.01 -21.80
CA ARG A 123 -20.57 11.19 -21.76
C ARG A 123 -21.75 10.98 -20.82
N ILE A 124 -22.49 9.86 -20.95
CA ILE A 124 -23.64 9.54 -20.09
C ILE A 124 -23.20 9.41 -18.63
N LYS A 125 -22.12 8.67 -18.39
CA LYS A 125 -21.55 8.46 -17.05
C LYS A 125 -21.13 9.78 -16.40
N ASN A 126 -20.40 10.62 -17.13
CA ASN A 126 -19.93 11.92 -16.65
C ASN A 126 -21.11 12.88 -16.38
N ALA A 127 -22.13 12.90 -17.26
CA ALA A 127 -23.34 13.68 -17.03
C ALA A 127 -24.08 13.24 -15.76
N ALA A 128 -24.28 11.94 -15.57
CA ALA A 128 -24.92 11.39 -14.37
C ALA A 128 -24.09 11.64 -13.10
N PHE A 129 -22.76 11.62 -13.20
CA PHE A 129 -21.86 11.95 -12.10
C PHE A 129 -21.97 13.41 -11.69
N LEU A 130 -21.98 14.33 -12.67
CA LEU A 130 -22.16 15.76 -12.42
C LEU A 130 -23.51 16.05 -11.76
N GLU A 131 -24.60 15.44 -12.24
CA GLU A 131 -25.92 15.60 -11.64
C GLU A 131 -25.95 15.13 -10.16
N LEU A 132 -25.33 13.98 -9.88
CA LEU A 132 -25.24 13.43 -8.53
C LEU A 132 -24.43 14.33 -7.57
N THR A 133 -23.28 14.81 -8.05
CA THR A 133 -22.35 15.63 -7.26
C THR A 133 -22.92 17.01 -6.96
N ILE A 134 -23.67 17.62 -7.89
CA ILE A 134 -24.39 18.88 -7.65
C ILE A 134 -25.45 18.69 -6.55
N LYS A 135 -26.22 17.60 -6.59
CA LYS A 135 -27.33 17.38 -5.64
C LYS A 135 -26.88 17.00 -4.23
N SER A 136 -25.78 16.26 -4.10
CA SER A 136 -25.43 15.61 -2.82
C SER A 136 -23.94 15.62 -2.45
N GLY A 137 -23.12 16.31 -3.23
CA GLY A 137 -21.67 16.23 -3.13
C GLY A 137 -21.13 14.90 -3.67
N PHE A 138 -19.80 14.79 -3.72
CA PHE A 138 -19.12 13.56 -4.11
C PHE A 138 -19.31 12.46 -3.06
N CYS A 139 -19.66 11.24 -3.48
CA CYS A 139 -19.80 10.09 -2.59
C CYS A 139 -19.18 8.83 -3.22
N GLU A 140 -18.14 8.29 -2.59
CA GLU A 140 -17.43 7.08 -3.04
C GLU A 140 -18.34 5.84 -3.08
N ASN A 141 -19.34 5.79 -2.19
CA ASN A 141 -20.28 4.69 -2.10
C ASN A 141 -21.34 4.70 -3.23
N MET A 142 -21.34 5.71 -4.10
CA MET A 142 -22.13 5.71 -5.33
C MET A 142 -21.28 5.14 -6.46
N VAL A 143 -21.60 3.91 -6.89
CA VAL A 143 -20.83 3.18 -7.90
C VAL A 143 -21.59 3.17 -9.22
N TRP A 144 -20.88 3.39 -10.33
CA TRP A 144 -21.48 3.32 -11.67
C TRP A 144 -21.91 1.89 -12.00
N ASP A 145 -23.21 1.65 -12.12
CA ASP A 145 -23.77 0.41 -12.68
C ASP A 145 -23.83 0.55 -14.19
N ARG A 146 -22.92 -0.14 -14.88
CA ARG A 146 -22.80 -0.10 -16.34
C ARG A 146 -24.08 -0.58 -17.03
N ARG A 147 -24.75 -1.63 -16.51
CA ARG A 147 -25.95 -2.19 -17.14
C ARG A 147 -27.16 -1.27 -17.01
N LYS A 148 -27.29 -0.59 -15.86
CA LYS A 148 -28.41 0.34 -15.62
C LYS A 148 -28.12 1.77 -16.06
N ARG A 149 -26.91 2.04 -16.55
CA ARG A 149 -26.41 3.38 -16.91
C ARG A 149 -26.70 4.44 -15.85
N LYS A 150 -26.51 4.08 -14.57
CA LYS A 150 -26.72 5.00 -13.44
C LYS A 150 -25.83 4.67 -12.26
N TYR A 151 -25.58 5.66 -11.41
CA TYR A 151 -24.94 5.44 -10.13
C TYR A 151 -25.90 4.77 -9.15
N VAL A 152 -25.45 3.67 -8.54
CA VAL A 152 -26.21 2.90 -7.55
C VAL A 152 -25.49 2.92 -6.20
N PRO A 153 -26.25 2.93 -5.07
CA PRO A 153 -25.64 2.90 -3.76
C PRO A 153 -25.04 1.52 -3.46
N ARG A 154 -23.76 1.50 -3.08
CA ARG A 154 -23.07 0.37 -2.46
C ARG A 154 -22.45 0.88 -1.17
N PHE A 155 -23.27 0.95 -0.13
CA PHE A 155 -22.89 1.58 1.13
C PHE A 155 -21.91 0.70 1.91
N ILE A 156 -20.69 1.22 2.10
CA ILE A 156 -19.62 0.66 2.94
C ILE A 156 -19.09 1.84 3.77
N VAL A 157 -19.19 1.76 5.10
CA VAL A 157 -18.81 2.89 5.97
C VAL A 157 -17.31 3.18 5.93
N GLU A 158 -16.48 2.15 5.72
CA GLU A 158 -15.03 2.29 5.58
C GLU A 158 -14.66 3.20 4.40
N ASN A 159 -15.43 3.21 3.32
CA ASN A 159 -15.19 4.15 2.21
C ASN A 159 -15.37 5.60 2.65
N CYS A 160 -16.40 5.89 3.47
CA CYS A 160 -16.61 7.22 4.05
C CYS A 160 -15.44 7.62 4.96
N ILE A 161 -14.98 6.69 5.81
CA ILE A 161 -13.87 6.91 6.74
C ILE A 161 -12.56 7.14 5.97
N ASN A 162 -12.24 6.28 5.00
CA ASN A 162 -11.00 6.34 4.24
C ASN A 162 -10.89 7.63 3.42
N ARG A 163 -11.97 8.02 2.74
CA ARG A 163 -12.04 9.27 1.95
C ARG A 163 -12.26 10.54 2.80
N ASP A 164 -12.43 10.40 4.11
CA ASP A 164 -12.73 11.52 5.01
C ASP A 164 -13.94 12.34 4.53
N CYS A 165 -15.07 11.65 4.30
CA CYS A 165 -16.26 12.23 3.68
C CYS A 165 -16.76 13.48 4.43
N LYS A 166 -16.76 14.63 3.74
CA LYS A 166 -17.13 15.96 4.29
C LYS A 166 -18.58 16.36 4.02
N ASN A 167 -19.37 15.50 3.38
CA ASN A 167 -20.75 15.84 3.06
C ASN A 167 -21.57 15.98 4.35
N GLY A 168 -22.21 17.14 4.55
CA GLY A 168 -23.08 17.40 5.70
C GLY A 168 -24.38 16.61 5.69
N VAL A 169 -24.80 16.14 4.51
CA VAL A 169 -25.94 15.22 4.32
C VAL A 169 -25.44 14.01 3.54
N CYS A 170 -25.82 12.80 3.96
CA CYS A 170 -25.41 11.58 3.30
C CYS A 170 -26.07 11.45 1.91
N ALA A 171 -25.28 11.23 0.86
CA ALA A 171 -25.81 11.04 -0.49
C ALA A 171 -26.69 9.79 -0.64
N ILE A 172 -26.52 8.79 0.23
CA ILE A 172 -27.25 7.51 0.18
C ILE A 172 -28.46 7.53 1.11
N THR A 173 -28.23 7.74 2.42
CA THR A 173 -29.31 7.70 3.42
C THR A 173 -30.17 8.96 3.41
N LYS A 174 -29.70 10.04 2.77
CA LYS A 174 -30.33 11.38 2.74
C LYS A 174 -30.52 12.02 4.13
N GLN A 175 -29.87 11.47 5.16
CA GLN A 175 -29.92 11.99 6.51
C GLN A 175 -28.76 12.97 6.78
N PRO A 176 -28.95 13.97 7.66
CA PRO A 176 -27.87 14.84 8.12
C PRO A 176 -26.79 14.01 8.83
N ARG A 177 -25.54 14.41 8.69
CA ARG A 177 -24.37 13.77 9.32
C ARG A 177 -23.81 14.65 10.41
N ASN A 178 -23.42 14.04 11.52
CA ASN A 178 -22.62 14.67 12.54
C ASN A 178 -21.14 14.53 12.20
N LEU A 179 -20.52 15.63 11.76
CA LEU A 179 -19.11 15.70 11.35
C LEU A 179 -18.14 15.95 12.53
N GLU A 180 -18.63 15.95 13.76
CA GLU A 180 -17.79 16.04 14.96
C GLU A 180 -16.73 14.93 14.96
N ARG A 181 -15.46 15.32 15.21
CA ARG A 181 -14.34 14.39 15.21
C ARG A 181 -14.26 13.62 16.52
N VAL A 182 -14.39 12.30 16.42
CA VAL A 182 -14.34 11.36 17.53
C VAL A 182 -13.39 10.21 17.20
N ASN A 183 -13.07 9.39 18.20
CA ASN A 183 -12.32 8.16 18.03
C ASN A 183 -13.16 7.00 18.56
N ILE A 184 -12.95 5.82 18.00
CA ILE A 184 -13.45 4.58 18.55
C ILE A 184 -12.34 3.97 19.39
N PHE A 185 -12.61 3.81 20.67
CA PHE A 185 -11.73 3.15 21.63
C PHE A 185 -12.30 1.79 21.98
N TYR A 186 -11.42 0.83 22.21
CA TYR A 186 -11.75 -0.47 22.75
C TYR A 186 -10.60 -0.95 23.62
N ASP A 187 -10.90 -1.90 24.50
CA ASP A 187 -9.93 -2.55 25.35
C ASP A 187 -9.67 -3.95 24.80
N VAL A 188 -8.46 -4.47 24.97
CA VAL A 188 -8.06 -5.79 24.48
C VAL A 188 -7.71 -6.65 25.68
N LEU A 189 -8.59 -7.61 25.99
CA LEU A 189 -8.33 -8.66 26.97
C LEU A 189 -7.57 -9.79 26.29
N ARG A 190 -6.47 -10.21 26.89
CA ARG A 190 -5.72 -11.40 26.51
C ARG A 190 -5.77 -12.36 27.68
N GLU A 191 -6.23 -13.57 27.42
CA GLU A 191 -6.28 -14.63 28.42
C GLU A 191 -5.43 -15.80 27.94
N ARG A 192 -4.56 -16.29 28.83
CA ARG A 192 -3.77 -17.50 28.60
C ARG A 192 -4.09 -18.49 29.70
N HIS A 193 -4.71 -19.60 29.32
CA HIS A 193 -4.98 -20.73 30.20
C HIS A 193 -4.02 -21.85 29.86
N TYR A 194 -3.18 -22.27 30.80
CA TYR A 194 -2.21 -23.33 30.53
C TYR A 194 -2.04 -24.25 31.73
N ARG A 195 -1.63 -25.49 31.46
CA ARG A 195 -1.33 -26.49 32.50
C ARG A 195 0.14 -26.86 32.46
N LYS A 196 0.80 -26.83 33.62
CA LYS A 196 2.15 -27.36 33.82
C LYS A 196 2.10 -28.45 34.90
N GLY A 197 2.24 -29.71 34.50
CA GLY A 197 2.06 -30.84 35.38
C GLY A 197 0.64 -30.90 35.94
N LEU A 198 0.50 -30.81 37.26
CA LEU A 198 -0.80 -30.89 37.95
C LEU A 198 -1.46 -29.52 38.19
N ILE A 199 -0.78 -28.41 37.90
CA ILE A 199 -1.26 -27.07 38.22
C ILE A 199 -1.76 -26.38 36.95
N GLU A 200 -3.00 -25.88 37.03
CA GLU A 200 -3.58 -25.02 36.01
C GLU A 200 -3.36 -23.55 36.37
N HIS A 201 -2.94 -22.78 35.39
CA HIS A 201 -2.65 -21.36 35.51
C HIS A 201 -3.51 -20.58 34.53
N THR A 202 -3.95 -19.40 34.97
CA THR A 202 -4.65 -18.43 34.13
C THR A 202 -3.97 -17.08 34.27
N GLU A 203 -3.44 -16.57 33.17
CA GLU A 203 -2.89 -15.23 33.09
C GLU A 203 -3.86 -14.34 32.29
N ARG A 204 -4.16 -13.16 32.82
CA ARG A 204 -5.01 -12.17 32.16
C ARG A 204 -4.26 -10.86 32.06
N SER A 205 -4.26 -10.27 30.88
CA SER A 205 -3.77 -8.91 30.67
C SER A 205 -4.77 -8.11 29.84
N VAL A 206 -4.96 -6.84 30.20
CA VAL A 206 -5.84 -5.92 29.49
C VAL A 206 -5.04 -4.73 29.01
N THR A 207 -5.11 -4.47 27.70
CA THR A 207 -4.66 -3.19 27.14
C THR A 207 -5.86 -2.29 26.92
N LYS A 208 -5.98 -1.22 27.72
CA LYS A 208 -7.09 -0.26 27.65
C LYS A 208 -6.81 0.87 26.66
N GLY A 209 -7.89 1.39 26.08
CA GLY A 209 -7.84 2.62 25.28
C GLY A 209 -7.18 2.46 23.91
N VAL A 210 -7.23 1.27 23.32
CA VAL A 210 -6.72 1.03 21.96
C VAL A 210 -7.63 1.73 20.95
N LYS A 211 -7.04 2.48 20.03
CA LYS A 211 -7.78 3.13 18.94
C LYS A 211 -8.00 2.18 17.77
N THR A 212 -9.23 2.11 17.27
CA THR A 212 -9.55 1.38 16.04
C THR A 212 -8.93 2.05 14.81
N PHE A 213 -9.02 3.37 14.74
CA PHE A 213 -8.49 4.17 13.64
C PHE A 213 -7.40 5.12 14.15
N GLU A 214 -6.33 5.30 13.38
CA GLU A 214 -5.25 6.23 13.74
C GLU A 214 -5.74 7.69 13.71
N LYS A 215 -6.56 8.02 12.72
CA LYS A 215 -7.23 9.32 12.59
C LYS A 215 -8.57 9.33 13.33
N SER A 216 -8.90 10.47 13.92
CA SER A 216 -10.28 10.71 14.38
C SER A 216 -11.21 10.73 13.17
N ILE A 217 -12.45 10.29 13.33
CA ILE A 217 -13.46 10.14 12.27
C ILE A 217 -14.73 10.91 12.62
N ALA A 218 -15.63 11.11 11.66
CA ALA A 218 -16.93 11.73 11.93
C ALA A 218 -17.79 10.84 12.85
N ARG A 219 -18.55 11.46 13.76
CA ARG A 219 -19.36 10.74 14.75
C ARG A 219 -20.37 9.79 14.13
N THR A 220 -21.09 10.23 13.10
CA THR A 220 -22.04 9.36 12.39
C THR A 220 -21.36 8.14 11.76
N ASP A 221 -20.15 8.29 11.22
CA ASP A 221 -19.42 7.16 10.65
C ASP A 221 -18.99 6.18 11.76
N ALA A 222 -18.60 6.70 12.93
CA ALA A 222 -18.24 5.88 14.08
C ALA A 222 -19.44 5.06 14.59
N GLU A 223 -20.62 5.68 14.68
CA GLU A 223 -21.86 5.03 15.11
C GLU A 223 -22.29 3.92 14.13
N ILE A 224 -22.23 4.20 12.83
CA ILE A 224 -22.52 3.21 11.79
C ILE A 224 -21.51 2.06 11.83
N TRP A 225 -20.22 2.39 11.95
CA TRP A 225 -19.17 1.38 12.02
C TRP A 225 -19.33 0.46 13.22
N ILE A 226 -19.66 1.00 14.40
CA ILE A 226 -19.97 0.17 15.57
C ILE A 226 -21.17 -0.72 15.28
N LYS A 227 -22.27 -0.19 14.75
CA LYS A 227 -23.47 -0.99 14.45
C LYS A 227 -23.19 -2.14 13.47
N GLU A 228 -22.32 -1.95 12.49
CA GLU A 228 -21.91 -2.99 11.54
C GLU A 228 -20.96 -4.03 12.15
N ASN A 229 -20.20 -3.65 13.18
CA ASN A 229 -19.17 -4.46 13.84
C ASN A 229 -19.54 -4.88 15.29
N GLU A 230 -20.76 -4.60 15.75
CA GLU A 230 -21.22 -4.89 17.11
C GLU A 230 -21.28 -6.41 17.38
N ASN A 231 -21.51 -7.19 16.33
CA ASN A 231 -21.36 -8.63 16.42
C ASN A 231 -19.87 -8.97 16.65
N LYS A 232 -19.54 -9.34 17.90
CA LYS A 232 -18.18 -9.58 18.40
C LYS A 232 -17.37 -10.56 17.54
N GLU A 233 -18.02 -11.46 16.81
CA GLU A 233 -17.35 -12.38 15.88
C GLU A 233 -16.67 -11.66 14.70
N LYS A 234 -17.18 -10.49 14.30
CA LYS A 234 -16.63 -9.71 13.18
C LYS A 234 -15.57 -8.71 13.61
N PHE A 235 -15.62 -8.22 14.85
CA PHE A 235 -14.61 -7.31 15.37
C PHE A 235 -13.31 -8.07 15.62
N LYS A 236 -12.32 -7.86 14.74
CA LYS A 236 -10.97 -8.40 14.93
C LYS A 236 -10.09 -7.32 15.56
N PRO A 237 -9.67 -7.46 16.83
CA PRO A 237 -8.76 -6.50 17.44
C PRO A 237 -7.41 -6.50 16.71
N GLY A 238 -6.74 -5.34 16.69
CA GLY A 238 -5.37 -5.24 16.18
C GLY A 238 -4.41 -6.14 16.97
N LEU A 239 -3.96 -7.23 16.35
CA LEU A 239 -3.05 -8.19 16.97
C LEU A 239 -1.59 -7.71 16.90
N THR A 240 -0.89 -7.78 18.02
CA THR A 240 0.57 -7.59 18.04
C THR A 240 1.29 -8.80 17.44
N PRO A 241 2.58 -8.70 17.07
CA PRO A 241 3.37 -9.87 16.66
C PRO A 241 3.41 -10.98 17.73
N ILE A 242 3.38 -10.60 19.01
CA ILE A 242 3.32 -11.54 20.14
C ILE A 242 1.97 -12.25 20.14
N ASP A 243 0.86 -11.50 20.02
CA ASP A 243 -0.48 -12.08 19.99
C ASP A 243 -0.64 -13.09 18.85
N ARG A 244 -0.11 -12.79 17.66
CA ARG A 244 -0.12 -13.72 16.53
C ARG A 244 0.66 -15.01 16.82
N LYS A 245 1.81 -14.89 17.48
CA LYS A 245 2.63 -16.05 17.87
C LYS A 245 1.92 -16.93 18.89
N GLU A 246 1.32 -16.32 19.92
CA GLU A 246 0.60 -17.05 20.98
C GLU A 246 -0.69 -17.70 20.45
N LEU A 247 -1.44 -17.01 19.58
CA LEU A 247 -2.61 -17.61 18.91
C LEU A 247 -2.22 -18.80 18.04
N TYR A 248 -1.18 -18.67 17.21
CA TYR A 248 -0.66 -19.77 16.41
C TYR A 248 -0.23 -20.96 17.27
N PHE A 249 0.47 -20.67 18.38
CA PHE A 249 0.87 -21.70 19.33
C PHE A 249 -0.34 -22.41 19.95
N SER A 250 -1.35 -21.66 20.39
CA SER A 250 -2.58 -22.23 20.93
C SER A 250 -3.36 -23.06 19.91
N GLU A 251 -3.39 -22.65 18.64
CA GLU A 251 -4.11 -23.37 17.58
C GLU A 251 -3.45 -24.70 17.22
N HIS A 252 -2.11 -24.74 17.19
CA HIS A 252 -1.37 -25.93 16.75
C HIS A 252 -0.90 -26.84 17.88
N HIS A 253 -0.76 -26.32 19.10
CA HIS A 253 -0.20 -27.03 20.25
C HIS A 253 -1.07 -26.96 21.49
N GLY A 254 -2.25 -26.34 21.41
CA GLY A 254 -3.04 -26.07 22.60
C GLY A 254 -3.58 -27.32 23.29
N ASP A 255 -4.12 -28.26 22.51
CA ASP A 255 -4.71 -29.50 23.04
C ASP A 255 -3.68 -30.63 23.21
N THR A 256 -2.60 -30.62 22.43
CA THR A 256 -1.57 -31.67 22.43
C THR A 256 -0.40 -31.39 23.38
N GLY A 257 -0.31 -30.17 23.92
CA GLY A 257 0.83 -29.71 24.70
C GLY A 257 2.08 -29.48 23.84
N TYR A 258 3.02 -28.66 24.34
CA TYR A 258 4.33 -28.44 23.73
C TYR A 258 5.34 -27.87 24.73
N GLY A 259 6.52 -28.49 24.79
CA GLY A 259 7.60 -28.09 25.69
C GLY A 259 7.23 -28.34 27.15
N GLU A 260 7.20 -27.28 27.96
CA GLU A 260 6.86 -27.34 29.39
C GLU A 260 5.34 -27.35 29.68
N TYR A 261 4.50 -27.23 28.65
CA TYR A 261 3.05 -27.09 28.79
C TYR A 261 2.33 -28.36 28.33
N ASP A 262 1.48 -28.91 29.20
CA ASP A 262 0.61 -30.05 28.87
C ASP A 262 -0.66 -29.62 28.12
N PHE A 263 -1.05 -28.35 28.27
CA PHE A 263 -2.19 -27.71 27.62
C PHE A 263 -1.95 -26.19 27.59
N CYS A 264 -2.32 -25.51 26.50
CA CYS A 264 -2.24 -24.05 26.41
C CYS A 264 -3.29 -23.45 25.47
N LYS A 265 -4.22 -22.69 26.01
CA LYS A 265 -5.23 -21.95 25.24
C LYS A 265 -5.04 -20.45 25.41
N PHE A 266 -4.87 -19.75 24.28
CA PHE A 266 -4.74 -18.30 24.24
C PHE A 266 -5.92 -17.68 23.49
N SER A 267 -6.52 -16.64 24.07
CA SER A 267 -7.62 -15.90 23.47
C SER A 267 -7.36 -14.40 23.53
N VAL A 268 -7.86 -13.68 22.52
CA VAL A 268 -7.80 -12.22 22.46
C VAL A 268 -9.21 -11.69 22.19
N THR A 269 -9.77 -10.98 23.16
CA THR A 269 -11.16 -10.54 23.14
C THR A 269 -11.26 -9.01 23.21
N PRO A 270 -11.97 -8.36 22.28
CA PRO A 270 -12.26 -6.94 22.38
C PRO A 270 -13.34 -6.67 23.44
N LEU A 271 -13.10 -5.69 24.30
CA LEU A 271 -14.01 -5.23 25.36
C LEU A 271 -14.28 -3.72 25.25
N ASN A 272 -15.37 -3.25 25.86
CA ASN A 272 -15.69 -1.83 26.06
C ASN A 272 -15.49 -0.94 24.80
N ILE A 273 -16.06 -1.36 23.67
CA ILE A 273 -16.05 -0.57 22.43
C ILE A 273 -16.90 0.68 22.66
N ARG A 274 -16.30 1.86 22.50
CA ARG A 274 -16.92 3.15 22.84
C ARG A 274 -16.45 4.27 21.91
N ILE A 275 -17.30 5.29 21.76
CA ILE A 275 -17.01 6.49 20.97
C ILE A 275 -16.67 7.64 21.91
N GLU A 276 -15.45 8.17 21.82
CA GLU A 276 -15.01 9.29 22.65
C GLU A 276 -14.09 10.24 21.87
N LYS A 277 -14.07 11.52 22.26
CA LYS A 277 -13.09 12.48 21.69
C LYS A 277 -11.67 12.19 22.12
N ARG A 278 -11.49 11.79 23.38
CA ARG A 278 -10.22 11.47 24.02
C ARG A 278 -10.41 10.22 24.85
N GLU A 279 -9.34 9.48 25.07
CA GLU A 279 -9.35 8.30 25.94
C GLU A 279 -9.81 8.72 27.35
N SER A 280 -10.95 8.20 27.80
CA SER A 280 -11.33 8.24 29.20
C SER A 280 -10.60 7.13 29.97
N ARG A 281 -10.07 7.48 31.14
CA ARG A 281 -9.43 6.53 32.06
C ARG A 281 -10.32 6.39 33.29
N ASP A 282 -10.69 5.16 33.61
CA ASP A 282 -11.49 4.83 34.79
C ASP A 282 -10.59 4.16 35.83
N MET A 283 -10.06 4.98 36.73
CA MET A 283 -9.11 4.55 37.75
C MET A 283 -9.72 3.55 38.74
N LEU A 284 -11.04 3.62 39.01
CA LEU A 284 -11.70 2.67 39.91
C LEU A 284 -11.74 1.28 39.28
N LYS A 285 -12.09 1.21 38.00
CA LYS A 285 -12.07 -0.03 37.25
C LYS A 285 -10.66 -0.59 37.10
N ASP A 286 -9.65 0.25 36.88
CA ASP A 286 -8.25 -0.18 36.81
C ASP A 286 -7.77 -0.81 38.13
N LEU A 287 -8.14 -0.22 39.27
CA LEU A 287 -7.83 -0.76 40.59
C LEU A 287 -8.53 -2.10 40.83
N GLN A 288 -9.80 -2.23 40.42
CA GLN A 288 -10.54 -3.48 40.52
C GLN A 288 -9.91 -4.58 39.67
N ASP A 289 -9.61 -4.31 38.39
CA ASP A 289 -8.96 -5.29 37.50
C ASP A 289 -7.60 -5.73 38.09
N THR A 290 -6.85 -4.80 38.69
CA THR A 290 -5.57 -5.11 39.35
C THR A 290 -5.77 -5.98 40.60
N GLN A 291 -6.82 -5.73 41.39
CA GLN A 291 -7.20 -6.58 42.53
C GLN A 291 -7.62 -7.99 42.09
N GLU A 292 -8.24 -8.12 40.92
CA GLU A 292 -8.57 -9.40 40.29
C GLU A 292 -7.35 -10.10 39.66
N GLY A 293 -6.16 -9.53 39.78
CA GLY A 293 -4.90 -10.10 39.28
C GLY A 293 -4.68 -9.91 37.77
N ILE A 294 -5.44 -9.01 37.12
CA ILE A 294 -5.31 -8.70 35.71
C ILE A 294 -4.21 -7.66 35.52
N GLU A 295 -3.26 -7.92 34.61
CA GLU A 295 -2.26 -6.92 34.27
C GLU A 295 -2.87 -5.81 33.39
N VAL A 296 -3.00 -4.60 33.94
CA VAL A 296 -3.58 -3.44 33.23
C VAL A 296 -2.47 -2.59 32.59
N ARG A 297 -2.58 -2.35 31.27
CA ARG A 297 -1.70 -1.44 30.52
C ARG A 297 -2.55 -0.48 29.67
N HIS A 298 -2.08 0.75 29.48
CA HIS A 298 -2.72 1.71 28.56
C HIS A 298 -1.96 1.83 27.24
N ASP A 299 -2.68 1.79 26.12
CA ASP A 299 -2.08 1.94 24.78
C ASP A 299 -1.37 3.29 24.63
N SER A 300 -1.93 4.36 25.20
CA SER A 300 -1.32 5.69 25.18
C SER A 300 0.04 5.74 25.87
N ASP A 301 0.25 4.97 26.93
CA ASP A 301 1.52 4.92 27.65
C ASP A 301 2.54 4.05 26.91
N LEU A 302 2.11 2.93 26.31
CA LEU A 302 2.95 2.11 25.42
C LEU A 302 3.47 2.94 24.22
N ARG A 303 2.61 3.75 23.60
CA ARG A 303 3.00 4.63 22.49
C ARG A 303 3.99 5.71 22.93
N LYS A 304 3.81 6.33 24.10
CA LYS A 304 4.75 7.31 24.64
C LYS A 304 6.13 6.70 24.88
N VAL A 305 6.18 5.51 25.48
CA VAL A 305 7.44 4.77 25.70
C VAL A 305 8.12 4.46 24.37
N ALA A 306 7.39 3.92 23.39
CA ALA A 306 7.93 3.62 22.06
C ALA A 306 8.46 4.88 21.35
N ALA A 307 7.74 5.99 21.42
CA ALA A 307 8.16 7.27 20.86
C ALA A 307 9.44 7.80 21.53
N LYS A 308 9.54 7.69 22.85
CA LYS A 308 10.74 8.06 23.61
C LYS A 308 11.94 7.21 23.21
N VAL A 309 11.78 5.89 23.15
CA VAL A 309 12.84 4.96 22.69
C VAL A 309 13.31 5.32 21.27
N LYS A 310 12.38 5.60 20.34
CA LYS A 310 12.72 6.01 18.98
C LYS A 310 13.47 7.34 18.94
N SER A 311 13.05 8.31 19.77
CA SER A 311 13.71 9.60 19.90
C SER A 311 15.13 9.46 20.47
N ASP A 312 15.30 8.68 21.53
CA ASP A 312 16.59 8.44 22.16
C ASP A 312 17.57 7.72 21.22
N ARG A 313 17.08 6.74 20.44
CA ARG A 313 17.88 6.11 19.37
C ARG A 313 18.34 7.10 18.32
N ARG A 314 17.45 8.00 17.87
CA ARG A 314 17.80 9.06 16.91
C ARG A 314 18.81 10.04 17.50
N ARG A 315 18.68 10.40 18.77
CA ARG A 315 19.63 11.27 19.47
C ARG A 315 21.01 10.61 19.55
N LYS A 316 21.09 9.35 20.00
CA LYS A 316 22.35 8.58 20.04
C LYS A 316 23.01 8.48 18.65
N ALA A 317 22.24 8.18 17.61
CA ALA A 317 22.76 8.12 16.25
C ALA A 317 23.29 9.49 15.75
N ARG A 318 22.65 10.60 16.14
CA ARG A 318 23.15 11.95 15.85
C ARG A 318 24.42 12.27 16.62
N GLU A 319 24.47 11.93 17.91
CA GLU A 319 25.66 12.09 18.75
C GLU A 319 26.84 11.26 18.22
N GLU A 320 26.61 10.03 17.78
CA GLU A 320 27.62 9.17 17.15
C GLU A 320 28.13 9.72 15.82
N ARG A 321 27.26 10.29 14.99
CA ARG A 321 27.66 10.96 13.73
C ARG A 321 28.41 12.26 13.96
N ALA A 322 28.05 13.02 14.99
CA ALA A 322 28.74 14.26 15.37
C ALA A 322 30.03 13.99 16.17
N ARG A 323 30.23 12.77 16.66
CA ARG A 323 31.38 12.40 17.49
C ARG A 323 32.74 12.67 16.82
N PRO A 324 32.97 12.33 15.54
CA PRO A 324 34.23 12.65 14.87
C PRO A 324 34.44 14.15 14.70
N GLU A 325 33.39 14.90 14.33
CA GLU A 325 33.45 16.36 14.17
C GLU A 325 33.73 17.06 15.51
N ASN A 326 33.13 16.57 16.60
CA ASN A 326 33.38 17.06 17.96
C ASN A 326 34.80 16.72 18.44
N VAL A 327 35.33 15.54 18.06
CA VAL A 327 36.72 15.17 18.34
C VAL A 327 37.67 16.07 17.55
N LEU A 328 37.40 16.34 16.27
CA LEU A 328 38.17 17.27 15.45
C LEU A 328 38.16 18.69 16.04
N LYS A 329 36.99 19.22 16.44
CA LYS A 329 36.89 20.52 17.13
C LYS A 329 37.67 20.54 18.45
N LYS A 330 37.68 19.43 19.19
CA LYS A 330 38.44 19.31 20.44
C LYS A 330 39.95 19.23 20.19
N LEU A 331 40.38 18.53 19.13
CA LEU A 331 41.78 18.50 18.69
C LEU A 331 42.24 19.89 18.23
N LEU A 332 41.43 20.58 17.41
CA LEU A 332 41.70 21.94 16.95
C LEU A 332 41.88 22.93 18.13
N ARG A 333 41.06 22.82 19.18
CA ARG A 333 41.22 23.61 20.41
C ARG A 333 42.48 23.28 21.22
N ILE A 334 43.01 22.07 21.10
CA ILE A 334 44.27 21.67 21.76
C ILE A 334 45.47 22.17 20.94
N THR A 335 45.37 22.12 19.61
CA THR A 335 46.40 22.61 18.68
C THR A 335 46.41 24.13 18.54
N GLU A 336 45.36 24.84 18.96
CA GLU A 336 45.34 26.31 19.11
C GLU A 336 46.38 26.86 20.12
N GLN A 337 47.20 26.00 20.75
CA GLN A 337 48.40 26.43 21.46
C GLN A 337 49.62 26.66 20.55
N GLU A 338 49.69 26.11 19.33
CA GLU A 338 50.75 26.43 18.36
C GLU A 338 50.18 26.33 16.92
N THR A 339 49.99 27.52 16.31
CA THR A 339 49.91 27.82 14.87
C THR A 339 49.79 26.64 13.90
N ILE A 340 48.72 26.61 13.10
CA ILE A 340 48.77 26.51 11.61
C ILE A 340 47.38 26.82 11.05
N ASP A 341 47.25 28.03 10.51
CA ASP A 341 46.38 28.31 9.37
C ASP A 341 46.97 27.59 8.15
N LYS A 342 46.28 26.56 7.61
CA LYS A 342 46.10 26.29 6.18
C LYS A 342 45.50 24.90 5.90
N THR A 343 44.35 24.95 5.24
CA THR A 343 43.74 24.01 4.29
C THR A 343 44.38 22.64 4.01
N LYS A 344 43.52 21.60 4.11
CA LYS A 344 43.47 20.22 3.52
C LYS A 344 44.74 19.54 2.94
N GLU A 345 45.66 20.25 2.29
CA GLU A 345 46.89 19.68 1.71
C GLU A 345 47.90 19.24 2.79
N MET A 346 47.96 19.93 3.93
CA MET A 346 48.82 19.47 5.04
C MET A 346 48.25 18.26 5.80
N LEU A 347 46.96 17.92 5.63
CA LEU A 347 46.35 16.82 6.37
C LEU A 347 46.78 15.44 5.84
N SER A 348 47.20 15.35 4.57
CA SER A 348 47.74 14.09 4.01
C SER A 348 49.21 13.88 4.36
N GLU A 349 50.01 14.95 4.48
CA GLU A 349 51.42 14.84 4.90
C GLU A 349 51.56 14.76 6.43
N ALA A 350 50.71 15.42 7.20
CA ALA A 350 50.71 15.31 8.67
C ALA A 350 50.22 13.93 9.18
N LEU A 351 49.60 13.10 8.32
CA LEU A 351 49.12 11.76 8.68
C LEU A 351 50.23 10.75 9.03
N GLU A 352 51.49 11.03 8.67
CA GLU A 352 52.64 10.20 9.09
C GLU A 352 53.10 10.51 10.52
N ASP A 353 52.82 11.70 11.06
CA ASP A 353 53.16 12.09 12.46
C ASP A 353 52.02 11.82 13.48
N TYR A 354 50.85 11.37 13.03
CA TYR A 354 49.67 11.21 13.90
C TYR A 354 49.76 10.04 14.89
N GLU A 355 50.63 9.04 14.69
CA GLU A 355 50.83 7.96 15.67
C GLU A 355 51.50 8.48 16.96
N GLU A 356 52.48 9.37 16.84
CA GLU A 356 53.24 9.93 17.96
C GLU A 356 52.39 10.91 18.80
N ILE A 357 51.53 11.70 18.14
CA ILE A 357 50.57 12.59 18.82
C ILE A 357 49.43 11.78 19.47
N ALA A 358 48.97 10.70 18.82
CA ALA A 358 47.91 9.85 19.36
C ALA A 358 48.30 9.17 20.68
N GLU A 359 49.55 8.72 20.79
CA GLU A 359 50.11 8.19 22.04
C GLU A 359 50.19 9.26 23.14
N ARG A 360 50.63 10.49 22.81
CA ARG A 360 50.73 11.60 23.76
C ARG A 360 49.39 12.04 24.36
N VAL A 361 48.28 11.91 23.62
CA VAL A 361 46.94 12.37 24.03
C VAL A 361 46.02 11.20 24.43
N GLY A 362 46.52 9.96 24.44
CA GLY A 362 45.77 8.77 24.88
C GLY A 362 44.56 8.42 23.99
N LEU A 363 44.61 8.79 22.70
CA LEU A 363 43.54 8.52 21.75
C LEU A 363 43.78 7.18 21.05
N SER A 364 42.80 6.28 21.12
CA SER A 364 42.85 4.99 20.43
C SER A 364 43.00 5.17 18.91
N THR A 365 43.99 4.50 18.32
CA THR A 365 44.27 4.43 16.87
C THR A 365 43.05 4.08 16.00
N ARG A 366 42.04 3.39 16.57
CA ARG A 366 40.75 3.11 15.91
C ARG A 366 39.91 4.35 15.63
N LEU A 367 40.00 5.39 16.46
CA LEU A 367 39.22 6.62 16.32
C LEU A 367 39.78 7.49 15.18
N ILE A 368 41.10 7.43 14.96
CA ILE A 368 41.83 8.20 13.94
C ILE A 368 41.50 7.67 12.54
N LYS A 369 41.52 6.35 12.34
CA LYS A 369 41.10 5.73 11.07
C LYS A 369 39.67 6.08 10.69
N LYS A 370 38.75 6.14 11.68
CA LYS A 370 37.36 6.56 11.45
C LYS A 370 37.19 8.04 11.08
N ILE A 371 38.11 8.92 11.47
CA ILE A 371 38.10 10.34 11.07
C ILE A 371 38.61 10.48 9.63
N ALA A 372 39.64 9.71 9.26
CA ALA A 372 40.19 9.68 7.90
C ALA A 372 39.19 9.15 6.86
N GLU A 373 38.24 8.29 7.25
CA GLU A 373 37.24 7.67 6.37
C GLU A 373 35.94 8.50 6.18
N LEU A 374 35.82 9.70 6.75
CA LEU A 374 34.60 10.50 6.59
C LEU A 374 34.53 11.15 5.18
N PRO A 375 33.43 10.95 4.43
CA PRO A 375 33.27 11.56 3.12
C PRO A 375 33.07 13.08 3.23
N GLU A 376 33.61 13.81 2.25
CA GLU A 376 33.63 15.27 2.18
C GLU A 376 32.28 15.91 2.55
N MET A 377 32.26 16.79 3.54
CA MET A 377 31.14 17.71 3.71
C MET A 377 31.11 18.65 2.50
N LYS A 378 30.06 18.52 1.68
CA LYS A 378 29.74 19.46 0.60
C LYS A 378 29.80 20.89 1.15
N LYS A 379 30.56 21.76 0.47
CA LYS A 379 30.62 23.19 0.70
C LYS A 379 29.19 23.73 0.86
N ILE A 380 28.90 24.30 2.02
CA ILE A 380 27.79 25.24 2.16
C ILE A 380 28.24 26.47 1.39
N GLU A 381 27.72 26.65 0.18
CA GLU A 381 27.82 27.91 -0.54
C GLU A 381 27.16 28.98 0.32
N GLN A 382 27.96 29.91 0.83
CA GLN A 382 27.45 31.16 1.38
C GLN A 382 26.95 31.99 0.18
N PRO A 383 25.70 32.48 0.17
CA PRO A 383 25.27 33.41 -0.85
C PRO A 383 26.07 34.71 -0.71
N SER A 384 26.66 35.14 -1.84
CA SER A 384 27.35 36.41 -1.99
C SER A 384 26.43 37.57 -1.59
N LEU A 385 26.79 38.29 -0.54
CA LEU A 385 26.35 39.66 -0.33
C LEU A 385 27.18 40.52 -1.29
N PHE A 386 26.68 40.69 -2.52
CA PHE A 386 26.93 41.75 -3.50
C PHE A 386 26.59 41.18 -4.88
N GLU A 387 25.29 41.24 -5.23
CA GLU A 387 24.73 41.57 -6.54
C GLU A 387 23.23 41.84 -6.39
#